data_AF-A0A9X1WQC8-F1
#
_entry.id   AF-A0A9X1WQC8-F1
#
_cell.length_a   1.000
_cell.length_b   1.000
_cell.length_c   1.000
_cell.angle_alpha   90.00
_cell.angle_beta   90.00
_cell.angle_gamma   90.00
#
_symmetry.space_group_name_H-M   'P 1'
#
loop_
_entity.id
_entity.type
_entity.pdbx_description
1 polymer ?
#
loop_
_entity_poly.entity_id
_entity_poly.type
_entity_poly.pdbx_seq_one_letter_code
_entity_poly.pdbx_strand_id
1 'polypeptide(L)'
;MLWDDFVNSEWHDWRGSGRCEDRLDQEKWLQWFMQQDQITATRLPSKKELNELKELRSFLFDLIRHITSGGNLAANHIETLNRWMGKAPVYRQLTQAAAEQSVNLSYFPANANWTQVMAEISASFASTLGNGELSRIRICDNPDCLWVYYDDTRNRSKRYCDDKMCGNLMKVRRFRAKKKLSTPPSTDSMPAVEE
;
A
#
# COMPACT_ATOMS: atom_id res chain seq x y z
N MET A 1 3.57 8.63 2.31
CA MET A 1 2.84 8.89 3.57
C MET A 1 3.14 7.71 4.47
N LEU A 2 3.54 7.87 5.73
CA LEU A 2 4.02 6.73 6.56
C LEU A 2 3.30 5.36 6.38
N TRP A 3 1.96 5.35 6.26
CA TRP A 3 1.20 4.11 6.06
C TRP A 3 1.38 3.44 4.68
N ASP A 4 1.68 4.18 3.61
CA ASP A 4 1.74 3.67 2.24
C ASP A 4 3.00 2.82 1.97
N ASP A 5 4.17 3.30 2.38
CA ASP A 5 5.42 2.54 2.33
C ASP A 5 5.33 1.30 3.24
N PHE A 6 4.66 1.43 4.38
CA PHE A 6 4.43 0.32 5.31
C PHE A 6 3.52 -0.76 4.73
N VAL A 7 2.36 -0.40 4.16
CA VAL A 7 1.42 -1.41 3.62
C VAL A 7 2.04 -2.17 2.44
N ASN A 8 2.86 -1.48 1.64
CA ASN A 8 3.59 -2.05 0.51
C ASN A 8 4.89 -2.76 0.90
N SER A 9 5.14 -2.99 2.20
CA SER A 9 6.27 -3.82 2.66
C SER A 9 6.10 -5.30 2.32
N GLU A 10 4.88 -5.77 2.07
CA GLU A 10 4.64 -7.05 1.38
C GLU A 10 4.70 -6.82 -0.13
N TRP A 11 5.84 -7.15 -0.71
CA TRP A 11 6.11 -6.88 -2.12
C TRP A 11 5.74 -8.08 -2.99
N HIS A 12 5.01 -7.82 -4.08
CA HIS A 12 4.67 -8.82 -5.08
C HIS A 12 5.38 -8.52 -6.41
N ASP A 13 5.87 -9.56 -7.09
CA ASP A 13 6.44 -9.42 -8.42
C ASP A 13 5.36 -9.12 -9.47
N TRP A 14 5.23 -7.83 -9.78
CA TRP A 14 4.35 -7.28 -10.80
C TRP A 14 4.51 -7.89 -12.20
N ARG A 15 5.61 -8.61 -12.50
CA ARG A 15 5.82 -9.28 -13.79
C ARG A 15 5.07 -10.62 -13.91
N GLY A 16 4.51 -11.13 -12.81
CA GLY A 16 3.72 -12.37 -12.80
C GLY A 16 4.53 -13.64 -12.61
N SER A 17 5.69 -13.58 -11.94
CA SER A 17 6.40 -14.81 -11.52
C SER A 17 5.74 -15.51 -10.34
N GLY A 18 4.83 -14.84 -9.63
CA GLY A 18 4.24 -15.31 -8.38
C GLY A 18 5.15 -15.13 -7.15
N ARG A 19 6.36 -14.58 -7.32
CA ARG A 19 7.25 -14.27 -6.19
C ARG A 19 6.65 -13.18 -5.32
N CYS A 20 6.68 -13.41 -4.01
CA CYS A 20 6.30 -12.46 -2.97
C CYS A 20 7.42 -12.38 -1.94
N GLU A 21 7.68 -11.19 -1.42
CA GLU A 21 8.68 -10.94 -0.38
C GLU A 21 8.08 -10.11 0.74
N ASP A 22 8.22 -10.58 1.97
CA ASP A 22 7.93 -9.77 3.15
C ASP A 22 9.17 -8.97 3.54
N ARG A 23 9.16 -7.66 3.25
CA ARG A 23 10.29 -6.78 3.53
C ARG A 23 10.43 -6.45 5.01
N LEU A 24 9.41 -6.70 5.84
CA LEU A 24 9.55 -6.60 7.30
C LEU A 24 10.52 -7.63 7.86
N ASP A 25 10.77 -8.74 7.14
CA ASP A 25 11.78 -9.72 7.53
C ASP A 25 13.21 -9.32 7.10
N GLN A 26 13.35 -8.20 6.39
CA GLN A 26 14.62 -7.74 5.85
C GLN A 26 15.17 -6.57 6.66
N GLU A 27 16.24 -6.79 7.42
CA GLU A 27 16.89 -5.75 8.23
C GLU A 27 17.26 -4.50 7.41
N LYS A 28 17.80 -4.68 6.21
CA LYS A 28 18.14 -3.55 5.32
C LYS A 28 16.93 -2.70 4.97
N TRP A 29 15.78 -3.33 4.75
CA TRP A 29 14.56 -2.61 4.46
C TRP A 29 14.04 -1.88 5.70
N LEU A 30 14.08 -2.51 6.88
CA LEU A 30 13.70 -1.85 8.14
C LEU A 30 14.57 -0.62 8.41
N GLN A 31 15.89 -0.71 8.20
CA GLN A 31 16.80 0.43 8.34
C GLN A 31 16.46 1.56 7.36
N TRP A 32 16.18 1.21 6.10
CA TRP A 32 15.73 2.18 5.10
C TRP A 32 14.40 2.83 5.50
N PHE A 33 13.41 2.03 5.89
CA PHE A 33 12.08 2.51 6.33
C PHE A 33 12.21 3.46 7.52
N MET A 34 13.09 3.12 8.47
CA MET A 34 13.36 3.98 9.61
C MET A 34 13.94 5.35 9.22
N GLN A 35 14.83 5.39 8.23
CA GLN A 35 15.44 6.63 7.75
C GLN A 35 14.48 7.45 6.88
N GLN A 36 13.79 6.78 5.94
CA GLN A 36 12.92 7.42 4.95
C GLN A 36 11.74 8.13 5.62
N ASP A 37 11.08 7.46 6.57
CA ASP A 37 9.90 7.99 7.26
C ASP A 37 10.23 8.65 8.60
N GLN A 38 11.52 8.86 8.90
CA GLN A 38 12.00 9.48 10.14
C GLN A 38 11.42 8.80 11.41
N ILE A 39 11.38 7.48 11.38
CA ILE A 39 10.83 6.65 12.45
C ILE A 39 11.60 6.89 13.75
N THR A 40 10.88 7.14 14.84
CA THR A 40 11.49 7.47 16.14
C THR A 40 12.07 6.27 16.88
N ALA A 41 11.77 5.03 16.46
CA ALA A 41 12.29 3.84 17.13
C ALA A 41 13.82 3.79 17.13
N THR A 42 14.42 3.45 18.27
CA THR A 42 15.90 3.48 18.44
C THR A 42 16.60 2.16 18.10
N ARG A 43 15.84 1.09 17.87
CA ARG A 43 16.36 -0.25 17.53
C ARG A 43 15.48 -0.94 16.53
N LEU A 44 16.01 -2.00 15.91
CA LEU A 44 15.22 -2.93 15.11
C LEU A 44 14.13 -3.61 15.97
N PRO A 45 13.00 -3.99 15.35
CA PRO A 45 11.89 -4.63 16.04
C PRO A 45 12.31 -6.03 16.50
N SER A 46 11.84 -6.41 17.68
CA SER A 46 11.90 -7.78 18.16
C SER A 46 10.97 -8.67 17.33
N LYS A 47 11.12 -9.99 17.43
CA LYS A 47 10.22 -10.95 16.76
C LYS A 47 8.74 -10.72 17.10
N LYS A 48 8.45 -10.33 18.35
CA LYS A 48 7.08 -9.99 18.77
C LYS A 48 6.57 -8.73 18.07
N GLU A 49 7.36 -7.67 18.07
CA GLU A 49 7.00 -6.41 17.39
C GLU A 49 6.88 -6.59 15.87
N LEU A 50 7.70 -7.45 15.26
CA LEU A 50 7.57 -7.82 13.85
C LEU A 50 6.23 -8.49 13.55
N ASN A 51 5.79 -9.41 14.40
CA ASN A 51 4.47 -10.04 14.24
C ASN A 51 3.34 -9.01 14.39
N GLU A 52 3.42 -8.11 15.38
CA GLU A 52 2.43 -7.04 15.56
C GLU A 52 2.40 -6.07 14.37
N LEU A 53 3.55 -5.75 13.77
CA LEU A 53 3.62 -4.97 12.52
C LEU A 53 2.95 -5.72 11.37
N LYS A 54 3.21 -7.03 11.21
CA LYS A 54 2.54 -7.83 10.16
C LYS A 54 1.03 -7.89 10.36
N GLU A 55 0.56 -8.05 11.60
CA GLU A 55 -0.87 -8.01 11.93
C GLU A 55 -1.49 -6.66 11.57
N LEU A 56 -0.84 -5.54 11.93
CA LEU A 56 -1.29 -4.21 11.54
C LEU A 56 -1.32 -4.05 10.02
N ARG A 57 -0.27 -4.49 9.31
CA ARG A 57 -0.19 -4.43 7.85
C ARG A 57 -1.34 -5.17 7.19
N SER A 58 -1.59 -6.42 7.60
CA SER A 58 -2.69 -7.22 7.07
C SER A 58 -4.04 -6.54 7.32
N PHE A 59 -4.26 -6.02 8.53
CA PHE A 59 -5.48 -5.27 8.85
C PHE A 59 -5.68 -4.04 7.94
N LEU A 60 -4.63 -3.22 7.77
CA LEU A 60 -4.72 -2.03 6.90
C LEU A 60 -4.98 -2.42 5.45
N PHE A 61 -4.28 -3.44 4.94
CA PHE A 61 -4.44 -3.89 3.57
C PHE A 61 -5.83 -4.48 3.30
N ASP A 62 -6.37 -5.27 4.23
CA ASP A 62 -7.73 -5.81 4.12
C ASP A 62 -8.79 -4.70 4.17
N LEU A 63 -8.61 -3.70 5.01
CA LEU A 63 -9.47 -2.51 5.05
C LEU A 63 -9.40 -1.73 3.73
N ILE A 64 -8.22 -1.56 3.16
CA ILE A 64 -8.03 -0.91 1.85
C ILE A 64 -8.71 -1.71 0.73
N ARG A 65 -8.57 -3.04 0.72
CA ARG A 65 -9.28 -3.92 -0.22
C ARG A 65 -10.79 -3.76 -0.09
N HIS A 66 -11.31 -3.77 1.13
CA HIS A 66 -12.74 -3.57 1.39
C HIS A 66 -13.23 -2.23 0.83
N ILE A 67 -12.55 -1.13 1.14
CA ILE A 67 -12.92 0.22 0.67
C ILE A 67 -12.84 0.31 -0.86
N THR A 68 -11.77 -0.19 -1.46
CA THR A 68 -11.57 -0.14 -2.92
C THR A 68 -12.54 -1.03 -3.70
N SER A 69 -13.11 -2.05 -3.06
CA SER A 69 -14.19 -2.87 -3.61
C SER A 69 -15.60 -2.24 -3.50
N GLY A 70 -15.70 -1.03 -2.94
CA GLY A 70 -16.97 -0.32 -2.72
C GLY A 70 -17.60 -0.56 -1.35
N GLY A 71 -16.88 -1.21 -0.43
CA GLY A 71 -17.32 -1.41 0.94
C GLY A 71 -17.23 -0.13 1.78
N ASN A 72 -18.18 0.06 2.68
CA ASN A 72 -18.16 1.18 3.64
C ASN A 72 -17.34 0.83 4.90
N LEU A 73 -16.74 1.85 5.54
CA LEU A 73 -16.10 1.65 6.84
C LEU A 73 -17.15 1.29 7.91
N ALA A 74 -17.11 0.05 8.38
CA ALA A 74 -17.94 -0.41 9.49
C ALA A 74 -17.34 0.00 10.85
N ALA A 75 -18.18 0.02 11.88
CA ALA A 75 -17.79 0.44 13.23
C ALA A 75 -16.62 -0.36 13.82
N ASN A 76 -16.55 -1.68 13.53
CA ASN A 76 -15.46 -2.55 13.95
C ASN A 76 -14.11 -2.20 13.31
N HIS A 77 -14.10 -1.71 12.07
CA HIS A 77 -12.87 -1.23 11.41
C HIS A 77 -12.36 0.03 12.12
N ILE A 78 -13.26 0.97 12.41
CA ILE A 78 -12.94 2.21 13.12
C ILE A 78 -12.43 1.90 14.53
N GLU A 79 -13.12 1.03 15.26
CA GLU A 79 -12.71 0.60 16.60
C GLU A 79 -11.32 -0.06 16.58
N THR A 80 -11.05 -0.93 15.62
CA THR A 80 -9.74 -1.59 15.49
C THR A 80 -8.63 -0.59 15.17
N LEU A 81 -8.88 0.37 14.27
CA LEU A 81 -7.93 1.43 13.97
C LEU A 81 -7.68 2.32 15.19
N ASN A 82 -8.73 2.67 15.94
CA ASN A 82 -8.63 3.43 17.20
C ASN A 82 -7.82 2.66 18.25
N ARG A 83 -7.98 1.34 18.36
CA ARG A 83 -7.18 0.51 19.27
C ARG A 83 -5.69 0.57 18.93
N TRP A 84 -5.33 0.54 17.64
CA TRP A 84 -3.93 0.68 17.22
C TRP A 84 -3.38 2.08 17.48
N MET A 85 -4.13 3.14 17.13
CA MET A 85 -3.73 4.52 17.44
C MET A 85 -3.59 4.77 18.95
N GLY A 86 -4.45 4.14 19.75
CA GLY A 86 -4.45 4.28 21.21
C GLY A 86 -3.33 3.50 21.93
N LYS A 87 -2.48 2.73 21.22
CA LYS A 87 -1.40 1.95 21.85
C LYS A 87 -0.28 2.83 22.42
N ALA A 88 -0.13 4.06 21.96
CA ALA A 88 0.94 4.94 22.42
C ALA A 88 0.51 6.41 22.43
N PRO A 89 0.96 7.21 23.43
CA PRO A 89 0.56 8.61 23.54
C PRO A 89 1.35 9.52 22.60
N VAL A 90 0.73 10.65 22.27
CA VAL A 90 1.38 11.81 21.64
C VAL A 90 1.20 13.03 22.54
N TYR A 91 2.14 13.97 22.47
CA TYR A 91 1.98 15.29 23.06
C TYR A 91 1.77 16.34 21.97
N ARG A 92 1.21 17.50 22.36
CA ARG A 92 0.86 18.58 21.44
C ARG A 92 1.87 19.71 21.57
N GLN A 93 2.27 20.28 20.45
CA GLN A 93 3.19 21.41 20.41
C GLN A 93 2.82 22.36 19.28
N LEU A 94 2.90 23.66 19.53
CA LEU A 94 2.80 24.66 18.48
C LEU A 94 4.13 24.72 17.74
N THR A 95 4.07 24.58 16.42
CA THR A 95 5.22 24.71 15.52
C THR A 95 4.97 25.87 14.58
N GLN A 96 6.04 26.55 14.18
CA GLN A 96 5.99 27.62 13.20
C GLN A 96 6.97 27.26 12.08
N ALA A 97 6.47 27.20 10.85
CA ALA A 97 7.34 27.00 9.70
C ALA A 97 8.11 28.31 9.44
N ALA A 98 9.43 28.24 9.30
CA ALA A 98 10.25 29.46 9.12
C ALA A 98 9.85 30.31 7.89
N ALA A 99 9.19 29.69 6.91
CA ALA A 99 8.75 30.33 5.67
C ALA A 99 7.33 30.93 5.74
N GLU A 100 6.52 30.57 6.73
CA GLU A 100 5.13 31.01 6.84
C GLU A 100 4.87 31.65 8.21
N GLN A 101 4.17 32.79 8.25
CA GLN A 101 3.68 33.37 9.51
C GLN A 101 2.54 32.53 10.15
N SER A 102 2.30 31.31 9.65
CA SER A 102 1.30 30.37 10.16
C SER A 102 1.88 29.56 11.33
N VAL A 103 1.12 29.48 12.42
CA VAL A 103 1.41 28.59 13.55
C VAL A 103 0.50 27.37 13.41
N ASN A 104 1.07 26.17 13.54
CA ASN A 104 0.35 24.92 13.42
C ASN A 104 0.42 24.12 14.72
N LEU A 105 -0.70 23.51 15.13
CA LEU A 105 -0.72 22.54 16.21
C LEU A 105 -0.23 21.19 15.66
N SER A 106 0.91 20.72 16.15
CA SER A 106 1.52 19.44 15.78
C SER A 106 1.43 18.43 16.91
N TYR A 107 1.41 17.15 16.55
CA TYR A 107 1.46 16.03 17.49
C TYR A 107 2.82 15.36 17.37
N PHE A 108 3.45 15.10 18.51
CA PHE A 108 4.77 14.49 18.57
C PHE A 108 4.72 13.17 19.34
N PRO A 109 5.42 12.13 18.86
CA PRO A 109 5.48 10.85 19.54
C PRO A 109 6.11 10.98 20.93
N ALA A 110 5.46 10.45 21.96
CA ALA A 110 5.98 10.52 23.33
C ALA A 110 7.08 9.47 23.60
N ASN A 111 7.13 8.41 22.80
CA ASN A 111 8.07 7.31 22.95
C ASN A 111 8.86 7.05 21.65
N ALA A 112 10.02 6.41 21.80
CA ALA A 112 10.93 6.05 20.72
C ALA A 112 11.00 4.53 20.53
N ASN A 113 9.84 3.87 20.40
CA ASN A 113 9.71 2.40 20.29
C ASN A 113 8.69 1.97 19.22
N TRP A 114 8.68 0.69 18.86
CA TRP A 114 7.81 0.17 17.79
C TRP A 114 6.31 0.22 18.10
N THR A 115 5.92 0.18 19.38
CA THR A 115 4.53 0.40 19.77
C THR A 115 4.05 1.79 19.37
N GLN A 116 4.89 2.82 19.56
CA GLN A 116 4.63 4.16 19.07
C GLN A 116 4.56 4.20 17.55
N VAL A 117 5.52 3.57 16.86
CA VAL A 117 5.54 3.53 15.38
C VAL A 117 4.24 2.95 14.81
N MET A 118 3.73 1.87 15.38
CA MET A 118 2.44 1.29 14.97
C MET A 118 1.26 2.23 15.20
N ALA A 119 1.26 2.99 16.30
CA ALA A 119 0.27 4.02 16.56
C ALA A 119 0.34 5.15 15.51
N GLU A 120 1.55 5.62 15.18
CA GLU A 120 1.77 6.67 14.17
C GLU A 120 1.40 6.21 12.75
N ILE A 121 1.73 4.97 12.37
CA ILE A 121 1.30 4.37 11.09
C ILE A 121 -0.23 4.39 11.00
N SER A 122 -0.89 3.97 12.08
CA SER A 122 -2.36 3.91 12.16
C SER A 122 -2.98 5.32 12.11
N ALA A 123 -2.37 6.30 12.79
CA ALA A 123 -2.80 7.69 12.77
C ALA A 123 -2.59 8.34 11.41
N SER A 124 -1.49 8.02 10.72
CA SER A 124 -1.24 8.45 9.35
C SER A 124 -2.33 7.95 8.40
N PHE A 125 -2.70 6.67 8.49
CA PHE A 125 -3.80 6.11 7.72
C PHE A 125 -5.14 6.75 8.08
N ALA A 126 -5.46 6.89 9.37
CA ALA A 126 -6.69 7.55 9.83
C ALA A 126 -6.81 9.00 9.35
N SER A 127 -5.69 9.75 9.31
CA SER A 127 -5.64 11.09 8.75
C SER A 127 -5.98 11.08 7.26
N THR A 128 -5.50 10.11 6.49
CA THR A 128 -5.91 9.93 5.08
C THR A 128 -7.40 9.59 4.97
N LEU A 129 -7.96 8.79 5.87
CA LEU A 129 -9.40 8.48 5.87
C LEU A 129 -10.27 9.70 6.23
N GLY A 130 -9.82 10.54 7.17
CA GLY A 130 -10.60 11.68 7.68
C GLY A 130 -10.46 12.97 6.87
N ASN A 131 -9.27 13.21 6.29
CA ASN A 131 -8.98 14.43 5.53
C ASN A 131 -8.95 14.18 4.01
N GLY A 132 -8.69 12.94 3.61
CA GLY A 132 -8.57 12.54 2.22
C GLY A 132 -9.89 12.05 1.64
N GLU A 133 -9.87 11.82 0.34
CA GLU A 133 -10.98 11.19 -0.34
C GLU A 133 -10.69 9.71 -0.50
N LEU A 134 -11.47 8.85 0.15
CA LEU A 134 -11.28 7.39 0.14
C LEU A 134 -11.15 6.82 -1.28
N SER A 135 -11.84 7.42 -2.25
CA SER A 135 -11.79 7.05 -3.67
C SER A 135 -10.41 7.20 -4.33
N ARG A 136 -9.49 7.93 -3.68
CA ARG A 136 -8.11 8.11 -4.14
C ARG A 136 -7.18 7.01 -3.65
N ILE A 137 -7.53 6.27 -2.60
CA ILE A 137 -6.77 5.07 -2.24
C ILE A 137 -7.11 4.00 -3.27
N ARG A 138 -6.11 3.42 -3.92
CA ARG A 138 -6.28 2.45 -5.00
C ARG A 138 -5.28 1.30 -4.85
N ILE A 139 -5.68 0.13 -5.34
CA ILE A 139 -4.80 -1.02 -5.55
C ILE A 139 -4.53 -1.11 -7.04
N CYS A 140 -3.29 -1.41 -7.44
CA CYS A 140 -2.92 -1.54 -8.85
C CYS A 140 -3.80 -2.57 -9.58
N ASP A 141 -4.38 -2.20 -10.73
CA ASP A 141 -5.19 -3.10 -11.59
C ASP A 141 -4.39 -4.25 -12.22
N ASN A 142 -3.06 -4.30 -12.02
CA ASN A 142 -2.25 -5.44 -12.43
C ASN A 142 -2.40 -6.53 -11.35
N PRO A 143 -3.04 -7.69 -11.66
CA PRO A 143 -3.36 -8.70 -10.65
C PRO A 143 -2.12 -9.27 -9.95
N ASP A 144 -0.95 -9.19 -10.58
CA ASP A 144 0.32 -9.67 -10.02
C ASP A 144 0.99 -8.66 -9.09
N CYS A 145 0.57 -7.39 -9.08
CA CYS A 145 1.31 -6.31 -8.43
C CYS A 145 0.80 -5.95 -7.04
N LEU A 146 -0.53 -5.86 -6.88
CA LEU A 146 -1.22 -5.52 -5.62
C LEU A 146 -0.76 -4.24 -4.89
N TRP A 147 0.09 -3.43 -5.52
CA TRP A 147 0.66 -2.23 -4.92
C TRP A 147 -0.44 -1.21 -4.61
N VAL A 148 -0.46 -0.74 -3.38
CA VAL A 148 -1.38 0.31 -2.91
C VAL A 148 -0.78 1.67 -3.22
N TYR A 149 -1.57 2.58 -3.76
CA TYR A 149 -1.15 3.95 -4.02
C TYR A 149 -2.29 4.94 -3.77
N TYR A 150 -1.92 6.20 -3.56
CA TYR A 150 -2.87 7.31 -3.52
C TYR A 150 -2.87 8.02 -4.88
N ASP A 151 -4.05 8.12 -5.51
CA ASP A 151 -4.22 8.81 -6.79
C ASP A 151 -4.27 10.33 -6.57
N ASP A 152 -3.11 10.94 -6.71
CA ASP A 152 -2.87 12.38 -6.67
C ASP A 152 -3.28 13.10 -7.97
N THR A 153 -3.71 12.38 -9.01
CA THR A 153 -4.08 13.01 -10.28
C THR A 153 -5.38 13.80 -10.15
N ARG A 154 -5.49 14.85 -10.97
CA ARG A 154 -6.68 15.71 -11.00
C ARG A 154 -7.95 14.93 -11.31
N ASN A 155 -7.87 13.99 -12.24
CA ASN A 155 -9.04 13.27 -12.78
C ASN A 155 -9.28 11.89 -12.13
N ARG A 156 -8.46 11.49 -11.15
CA ARG A 156 -8.57 10.18 -10.46
C ARG A 156 -8.58 8.98 -11.41
N SER A 157 -7.79 9.08 -12.47
CA SER A 157 -7.83 8.16 -13.60
C SER A 157 -6.69 7.14 -13.60
N LYS A 158 -5.80 7.15 -12.59
CA LYS A 158 -4.72 6.16 -12.52
C LYS A 158 -5.34 4.79 -12.24
N ARG A 159 -4.98 3.84 -13.09
CA ARG A 159 -5.36 2.42 -12.95
C ARG A 159 -4.21 1.56 -12.43
N TYR A 160 -2.99 2.05 -12.56
CA TYR A 160 -1.78 1.32 -12.21
C TYR A 160 -0.94 2.18 -11.26
N CYS A 161 -0.17 1.52 -10.39
CA CYS A 161 0.72 2.19 -9.45
C CYS A 161 1.77 3.06 -10.16
N ASP A 162 2.23 2.62 -11.33
CA ASP A 162 3.15 3.34 -12.20
C ASP A 162 2.83 3.05 -13.68
N ASP A 163 2.66 4.11 -14.46
CA ASP A 163 2.30 4.01 -15.88
C ASP A 163 3.43 3.44 -16.74
N LYS A 164 4.70 3.70 -16.37
CA LYS A 164 5.88 3.22 -17.10
C LYS A 164 6.20 1.76 -16.80
N MET A 165 5.79 1.24 -15.65
CA MET A 165 5.94 -0.15 -15.22
C MET A 165 4.66 -0.95 -15.50
N CYS A 166 3.74 -1.02 -14.54
CA CYS A 166 2.52 -1.81 -14.64
C CYS A 166 1.63 -1.37 -15.79
N GLY A 167 1.51 -0.06 -16.05
CA GLY A 167 0.71 0.46 -17.17
C GLY A 167 1.20 -0.04 -18.53
N ASN A 168 2.50 0.09 -18.80
CA ASN A 168 3.12 -0.42 -20.02
C ASN A 168 3.04 -1.95 -20.13
N LEU A 169 3.31 -2.69 -19.05
CA LEU A 169 3.21 -4.15 -19.06
C LEU A 169 1.80 -4.63 -19.43
N MET A 170 0.77 -4.05 -18.81
CA MET A 170 -0.61 -4.41 -19.09
C MET A 170 -1.04 -4.01 -20.50
N LYS A 171 -0.54 -2.90 -21.04
CA LYS A 171 -0.73 -2.51 -22.45
C LYS A 171 -0.14 -3.55 -23.41
N VAL A 172 1.08 -4.03 -23.15
CA VAL A 172 1.75 -5.06 -23.96
C VAL A 172 1.02 -6.40 -23.87
N ARG A 173 0.64 -6.85 -22.66
CA ARG A 173 -0.14 -8.09 -22.46
C ARG A 173 -1.44 -8.07 -23.24
N ARG A 174 -2.21 -6.97 -23.16
CA ARG A 174 -3.46 -6.78 -23.92
C ARG A 174 -3.26 -6.81 -25.44
N PHE A 175 -2.19 -6.18 -25.94
CA PHE A 175 -1.87 -6.21 -27.37
C PHE A 175 -1.54 -7.62 -27.87
N ARG A 176 -0.73 -8.39 -27.11
CA ARG A 176 -0.39 -9.78 -27.45
C ARG A 176 -1.61 -10.70 -27.41
N ALA A 177 -2.49 -10.55 -26.41
CA ALA A 177 -3.73 -11.31 -26.32
C ALA A 177 -4.64 -11.08 -27.54
N LYS A 178 -4.81 -9.82 -27.97
CA LYS A 178 -5.56 -9.49 -29.19
C LYS A 178 -4.96 -10.13 -30.44
N LYS A 179 -3.62 -10.09 -30.60
CA LYS A 179 -2.94 -10.74 -31.74
C LYS A 179 -3.18 -12.24 -31.79
N LYS A 180 -3.12 -12.93 -30.64
CA LYS A 180 -3.38 -14.38 -30.55
C LYS A 180 -4.82 -14.73 -30.94
N LEU A 181 -5.78 -13.88 -30.63
CA LEU A 181 -7.19 -14.06 -31.00
C LEU A 181 -7.47 -13.73 -32.49
N SER A 182 -6.64 -12.89 -33.12
CA SER A 182 -6.78 -12.52 -34.53
C SER A 182 -6.03 -13.45 -35.50
N THR A 183 -5.23 -14.39 -35.01
CA THR A 183 -4.62 -15.43 -35.84
C THR A 183 -5.65 -16.55 -36.04
N PRO A 184 -6.20 -16.77 -37.26
CA PRO A 184 -7.11 -17.88 -37.50
C PRO A 184 -6.40 -19.20 -37.20
N PRO A 185 -7.13 -20.23 -36.69
CA PRO A 185 -6.54 -21.55 -36.49
C PRO A 185 -5.98 -22.03 -37.83
N SER A 186 -4.71 -22.45 -37.82
CA SER A 186 -4.06 -23.08 -38.95
C SER A 186 -4.87 -24.31 -39.35
N THR A 187 -5.53 -24.24 -40.52
CA THR A 187 -6.11 -25.38 -41.21
C THR A 187 -4.97 -26.28 -41.68
N ASP A 188 -4.54 -27.20 -40.82
CA ASP A 188 -3.79 -28.37 -41.25
C ASP A 188 -4.33 -29.59 -40.50
N SER A 189 -4.56 -30.66 -41.26
CA SER A 189 -5.13 -31.96 -40.88
C SER A 189 -6.64 -32.14 -41.09
N MET A 190 -7.10 -32.16 -42.36
CA MET A 190 -8.15 -33.11 -42.76
C MET A 190 -7.44 -34.32 -43.38
N PRO A 191 -7.55 -35.54 -42.83
CA PRO A 191 -7.09 -36.72 -43.54
C PRO A 191 -8.03 -36.97 -44.72
N ALA A 192 -7.45 -37.29 -45.87
CA ALA A 192 -8.18 -37.66 -47.08
C ALA A 192 -9.07 -38.88 -46.82
N VAL A 193 -10.31 -38.80 -47.29
CA VAL A 193 -11.23 -39.94 -47.38
C VAL A 193 -10.78 -40.75 -48.59
N GLU A 194 -10.37 -42.01 -48.37
CA GLU A 194 -10.16 -42.99 -49.45
C GLU A 194 -11.45 -43.81 -49.63
N GLU A 195 -11.81 -44.00 -50.91
CA GLU A 195 -13.00 -44.69 -51.44
C GLU A 195 -12.98 -46.22 -51.25
#